data_AF-A0A9Q9AWV3-F1
#
_entry.id   AF-A0A9Q9AWV3-F1
#
_cell.length_a   1.000
_cell.length_b   1.000
_cell.length_c   1.000
_cell.angle_alpha   90.00
_cell.angle_beta   90.00
_cell.angle_gamma   90.00
#
_symmetry.space_group_name_H-M   'P 1'
#
loop_
_entity.id
_entity.type
_entity.pdbx_description
1 polymer ?
#
loop_
_entity_poly.entity_id
_entity_poly.type
_entity_poly.pdbx_seq_one_letter_code
_entity_poly.pdbx_strand_id
1 'polypeptide(L)'
;MQRDTDQAVEDIWCQRLLTLGAQWFESQQRYECIDDFLHGEDNSLNDQPLPTAMELGWFSVGIASNGFWVAEYHQRQSPRDATGRAFRVEARQVQLARTMEEKCEILQLMGATFYRSIDDYDGFGCLNAWAKGRPLLPDTGN
;
A
#
# COMPACT_ATOMS: atom_id res chain seq x y z
N MET A 1 -10.11 11.54 -15.52
CA MET A 1 -9.59 12.23 -14.33
C MET A 1 -8.82 13.44 -14.86
N GLN A 2 -9.24 14.66 -14.53
CA GLN A 2 -8.60 15.89 -15.01
C GLN A 2 -7.50 16.27 -14.02
N ARG A 3 -6.27 16.50 -14.51
CA ARG A 3 -5.16 16.97 -13.68
C ARG A 3 -5.42 18.38 -13.18
N ASP A 4 -4.93 18.70 -11.99
CA ASP A 4 -5.01 20.06 -11.50
C ASP A 4 -4.07 20.94 -12.35
N THR A 5 -4.43 22.20 -12.53
CA THR A 5 -3.56 23.17 -13.20
C THR A 5 -2.38 23.58 -12.33
N ASP A 6 -2.48 23.41 -11.01
CA ASP A 6 -1.41 23.64 -10.05
C ASP A 6 -0.81 22.31 -9.58
N GLN A 7 0.43 22.06 -10.01
CA GLN A 7 1.18 20.85 -9.66
C GLN A 7 1.38 20.71 -8.14
N ALA A 8 1.52 21.82 -7.40
CA ALA A 8 1.75 21.76 -5.97
C ALA A 8 0.52 21.25 -5.21
N VAL A 9 -0.69 21.58 -5.69
CA VAL A 9 -1.94 21.09 -5.12
C VAL A 9 -2.10 19.59 -5.39
N GLU A 10 -1.77 19.14 -6.59
CA GLU A 10 -1.78 17.72 -6.96
C GLU A 10 -0.77 16.92 -6.11
N ASP A 11 0.43 17.45 -5.91
CA ASP A 11 1.46 16.79 -5.08
C ASP A 11 1.03 16.65 -3.62
N ILE A 12 0.42 17.69 -3.03
CA ILE A 12 -0.12 17.63 -1.65
C ILE A 12 -1.23 16.59 -1.56
N TRP A 13 -2.10 16.51 -2.56
CA TRP A 13 -3.16 15.51 -2.61
C TRP A 13 -2.59 14.10 -2.69
N CYS A 14 -1.63 13.87 -3.59
CA CYS A 14 -0.95 12.58 -3.73
C CYS A 14 -0.24 12.17 -2.45
N GLN A 15 0.49 13.07 -1.78
CA GLN A 15 1.13 12.79 -0.49
C GLN A 15 0.12 12.32 0.56
N ARG A 16 -1.05 12.97 0.64
CA ARG A 16 -2.13 12.57 1.55
C ARG A 16 -2.72 11.19 1.22
N LEU A 17 -2.77 10.82 -0.06
CA LEU A 17 -3.21 9.47 -0.43
C LEU A 17 -2.19 8.42 0.01
N LEU A 18 -0.90 8.69 -0.19
CA LEU A 18 0.17 7.77 0.20
C LEU A 18 0.22 7.56 1.73
N THR A 19 -0.01 8.62 2.53
CA THR A 19 -0.12 8.47 4.00
C THR A 19 -1.32 7.62 4.43
N LEU A 20 -2.31 7.41 3.57
CA LEU A 20 -3.46 6.53 3.83
C LEU A 20 -3.24 5.09 3.34
N GLY A 21 -2.08 4.79 2.77
CA GLY A 21 -1.72 3.48 2.22
C GLY A 21 -1.96 3.34 0.72
N ALA A 22 -2.17 4.44 -0.01
CA ALA A 22 -2.19 4.37 -1.47
C ALA A 22 -0.84 3.90 -2.03
N GLN A 23 -0.90 3.25 -3.18
CA GLN A 23 0.27 2.75 -3.89
C GLN A 23 0.47 3.56 -5.16
N TRP A 24 1.74 3.72 -5.54
CA TRP A 24 2.11 4.34 -6.80
C TRP A 24 2.51 3.27 -7.82
N PHE A 25 2.00 3.40 -9.03
CA PHE A 25 2.40 2.58 -10.17
C PHE A 25 2.99 3.49 -11.24
N GLU A 26 4.05 3.03 -11.91
CA GLU A 26 4.73 3.79 -12.96
C GLU A 26 3.79 4.11 -14.14
N SER A 27 2.87 3.21 -14.44
CA SER A 27 1.87 3.39 -15.49
C SER A 27 0.59 2.63 -15.18
N GLN A 28 -0.50 3.03 -15.82
CA GLN A 28 -1.77 2.29 -15.77
C GLN A 28 -1.60 0.86 -16.30
N GLN A 29 -0.82 0.68 -17.38
CA GLN A 29 -0.53 -0.64 -17.95
C GLN A 29 0.17 -1.55 -16.93
N ARG A 30 1.12 -1.01 -16.14
CA ARG A 30 1.77 -1.78 -15.09
C ARG A 30 0.78 -2.17 -14.01
N TYR A 31 -0.08 -1.26 -13.56
CA TYR A 31 -1.14 -1.56 -12.60
C TYR A 31 -2.04 -2.71 -13.08
N GLU A 32 -2.54 -2.65 -14.32
CA GLU A 32 -3.41 -3.68 -14.92
C GLU A 32 -2.70 -5.04 -14.97
N CYS A 33 -1.44 -5.06 -15.41
CA CYS A 33 -0.61 -6.26 -15.44
C CYS A 33 -0.43 -6.90 -14.05
N ILE A 34 -0.22 -6.08 -13.01
CA ILE A 34 -0.14 -6.56 -11.62
C ILE A 34 -1.49 -7.10 -11.15
N ASP A 35 -2.59 -6.43 -11.47
CA ASP A 35 -3.94 -6.86 -11.08
C ASP A 35 -4.29 -8.22 -11.70
N ASP A 36 -4.05 -8.40 -13.00
CA ASP A 36 -4.24 -9.67 -13.72
C ASP A 36 -3.36 -10.79 -13.10
N PHE A 37 -2.11 -10.47 -12.75
CA PHE A 37 -1.21 -11.39 -12.06
C PHE A 37 -1.72 -11.82 -10.67
N LEU A 38 -2.34 -10.91 -9.92
CA LEU A 38 -2.91 -11.20 -8.61
C LEU A 38 -4.19 -12.05 -8.71
N HIS A 39 -4.95 -11.91 -9.80
CA HIS A 39 -6.18 -12.66 -10.06
C HIS A 39 -5.98 -13.98 -10.81
N GLY A 40 -4.73 -14.30 -11.16
CA GLY A 40 -4.34 -15.61 -11.67
C GLY A 40 -4.63 -15.80 -13.16
N GLU A 41 -4.66 -14.71 -13.92
CA GLU A 41 -4.76 -14.80 -15.38
C GLU A 41 -3.46 -15.33 -15.99
N ASP A 42 -3.56 -16.44 -16.73
CA ASP A 42 -2.42 -17.11 -17.34
C ASP A 42 -1.79 -16.18 -18.39
N ASN A 43 -0.51 -15.80 -18.17
CA ASN A 43 0.34 -14.96 -19.02
C ASN A 43 0.34 -13.43 -18.77
N SER A 44 -0.18 -12.92 -17.65
CA SER A 44 -0.23 -11.46 -17.41
C SER A 44 1.13 -10.75 -17.34
N LEU A 45 2.21 -11.46 -16.96
CA LEU A 45 3.57 -10.91 -16.91
C LEU A 45 4.39 -11.14 -18.18
N ASN A 46 3.78 -11.48 -19.33
CA ASN A 46 4.50 -11.74 -20.59
C ASN A 46 5.55 -10.66 -20.89
N ASP A 47 6.83 -11.04 -20.76
CA ASP A 47 8.03 -10.19 -20.90
C ASP A 47 8.13 -8.97 -19.95
N GLN A 48 7.26 -8.87 -18.94
CA GLN A 48 7.29 -7.81 -17.93
C GLN A 48 8.15 -8.21 -16.73
N PRO A 49 8.80 -7.25 -16.04
CA PRO A 49 9.52 -7.51 -14.80
C PRO A 49 8.62 -8.14 -13.74
N LEU A 50 9.20 -9.00 -12.90
CA LEU A 50 8.49 -9.55 -11.75
C LEU A 50 7.95 -8.42 -10.84
N PRO A 51 6.76 -8.58 -10.26
CA PRO A 51 6.21 -7.63 -9.31
C PRO A 51 7.11 -7.44 -8.09
N THR A 52 7.30 -6.18 -7.69
CA THR A 52 8.02 -5.82 -6.47
C THR A 52 7.18 -6.13 -5.22
N ALA A 53 7.81 -6.12 -4.04
CA ALA A 53 7.09 -6.27 -2.77
C ALA A 53 6.05 -5.15 -2.56
N MET A 54 6.36 -3.94 -3.01
CA MET A 54 5.45 -2.79 -2.99
C MET A 54 4.25 -3.01 -3.91
N GLU A 55 4.46 -3.51 -5.14
CA GLU A 55 3.35 -3.78 -6.08
C GLU A 55 2.46 -4.94 -5.65
N LEU A 56 3.02 -5.94 -4.95
CA LEU A 56 2.26 -7.06 -4.39
C LEU A 56 1.70 -6.77 -3.00
N GLY A 57 1.96 -5.60 -2.43
CA GLY A 57 1.52 -5.26 -1.09
C GLY A 57 0.05 -4.84 -1.06
N TRP A 58 -0.61 -5.13 0.05
CA TRP A 58 -1.79 -4.43 0.51
C TRP A 58 -1.39 -3.62 1.71
N PHE A 59 -1.65 -2.31 1.66
CA PHE A 59 -1.30 -1.37 2.71
C PHE A 59 -2.55 -0.69 3.22
N SER A 60 -2.65 -0.54 4.54
CA SER A 60 -3.68 0.32 5.11
C SER A 60 -3.17 1.02 6.36
N VAL A 61 -3.49 2.31 6.45
CA VAL A 61 -3.02 3.18 7.52
C VAL A 61 -4.17 3.73 8.34
N GLY A 62 -4.06 3.62 9.66
CA GLY A 62 -4.95 4.25 10.64
C GLY A 62 -4.22 5.35 11.37
N ILE A 63 -4.77 6.56 11.40
CA ILE A 63 -4.16 7.72 12.07
C ILE A 63 -4.66 7.77 13.51
N ALA A 64 -3.72 7.77 14.47
CA ALA A 64 -4.00 7.94 15.89
C ALA A 64 -3.50 9.31 16.38
N SER A 65 -3.87 9.71 17.59
CA SER A 65 -3.49 11.00 18.16
C SER A 65 -1.99 11.18 18.40
N ASN A 66 -1.23 10.08 18.51
CA ASN A 66 0.18 10.05 18.84
C ASN A 66 1.06 9.31 17.81
N GLY A 67 0.52 9.01 16.63
CA GLY A 67 1.20 8.23 15.60
C GLY A 67 0.22 7.61 14.61
N PHE A 68 0.60 6.48 14.02
CA PHE A 68 -0.25 5.76 13.07
C PHE A 68 0.02 4.26 13.09
N TRP A 69 -0.99 3.49 12.73
CA TRP A 69 -0.93 2.04 12.54
C TRP A 69 -0.79 1.73 11.06
N VAL A 70 0.13 0.83 10.72
CA VAL A 70 0.32 0.35 9.34
C VAL A 70 0.15 -1.16 9.30
N ALA A 71 -0.79 -1.61 8.48
CA ALA A 71 -0.91 -3.01 8.11
C ALA A 71 -0.32 -3.21 6.71
N GLU A 72 0.62 -4.16 6.58
CA GLU A 72 1.28 -4.52 5.32
C GLU A 72 1.20 -6.02 5.10
N TYR A 73 0.61 -6.44 3.99
CA TYR A 73 0.46 -7.86 3.66
C TYR A 73 0.72 -8.12 2.19
N HIS A 74 1.29 -9.27 1.85
CA HIS A 74 1.38 -9.70 0.46
C HIS A 74 0.01 -10.15 -0.07
N GLN A 75 -0.45 -9.60 -1.19
CA GLN A 75 -1.76 -9.90 -1.78
C GLN A 75 -1.90 -11.35 -2.28
N ARG A 76 -0.82 -11.96 -2.78
CA ARG A 76 -0.81 -13.39 -3.17
C ARG A 76 -0.79 -14.35 -1.98
N GLN A 77 -0.10 -13.96 -0.93
CA GLN A 77 -0.03 -14.74 0.30
C GLN A 77 -1.04 -14.12 1.25
N SER A 78 -2.34 -14.39 1.04
CA SER A 78 -3.34 -13.97 2.02
C SER A 78 -2.81 -14.42 3.39
N PRO A 79 -2.48 -13.49 4.31
CA PRO A 79 -1.94 -13.89 5.58
C PRO A 79 -2.95 -14.85 6.16
N ARG A 80 -2.47 -16.01 6.57
CA ARG A 80 -3.28 -16.94 7.30
C ARG A 80 -2.99 -16.66 8.76
N ASP A 81 -4.02 -16.42 9.55
CA ASP A 81 -3.84 -16.45 11.00
C ASP A 81 -3.32 -17.83 11.44
N ALA A 82 -2.99 -17.99 12.72
CA ALA A 82 -2.57 -19.27 13.28
C ALA A 82 -3.60 -20.41 13.09
N THR A 83 -4.83 -20.10 12.66
CA THR A 83 -5.92 -21.05 12.38
C THR A 83 -6.09 -21.38 10.90
N GLY A 84 -5.30 -20.76 10.02
CA GLY A 84 -5.38 -20.99 8.58
C GLY A 84 -6.41 -20.11 7.85
N ARG A 85 -7.08 -19.16 8.51
CA ARG A 85 -8.06 -18.27 7.86
C ARG A 85 -7.37 -17.19 7.05
N ALA A 86 -7.81 -17.04 5.81
CA ALA A 86 -7.38 -15.95 4.95
C ALA A 86 -7.84 -14.59 5.51
N PHE A 87 -6.89 -13.68 5.76
CA PHE A 87 -7.07 -12.28 6.19
C PHE A 87 -8.00 -11.42 5.31
N ARG A 88 -8.51 -11.95 4.18
CA ARG A 88 -9.43 -11.22 3.28
C ARG A 88 -10.71 -10.72 3.96
N VAL A 89 -11.11 -11.32 5.09
CA VAL A 89 -12.30 -10.89 5.85
C VAL A 89 -12.04 -9.55 6.58
N GLU A 90 -10.86 -9.36 7.16
CA GLU A 90 -10.55 -8.17 7.97
C GLU A 90 -10.17 -6.97 7.11
N ALA A 91 -9.56 -7.19 5.94
CA ALA A 91 -9.29 -6.12 4.96
C ALA A 91 -10.57 -5.40 4.50
N ARG A 92 -11.71 -6.12 4.42
CA ARG A 92 -13.02 -5.49 4.14
C ARG A 92 -13.54 -4.70 5.34
N GLN A 93 -13.29 -5.15 6.57
CA GLN A 93 -13.67 -4.39 7.76
C GLN A 93 -12.95 -3.05 7.81
N VAL A 94 -11.67 -3.02 7.45
CA VAL A 94 -10.89 -1.76 7.34
C VAL A 94 -11.51 -0.79 6.33
N GLN A 95 -12.03 -1.29 5.20
CA GLN A 95 -12.73 -0.47 4.20
C GLN A 95 -14.12 0.00 4.67
N LEU A 96 -14.75 -0.73 5.59
CA LEU A 96 -16.07 -0.44 6.13
C LEU A 96 -16.04 0.37 7.43
N ALA A 97 -14.86 0.61 7.99
CA ALA A 97 -14.67 1.45 9.17
C ALA A 97 -15.25 2.85 8.90
N ARG A 98 -16.11 3.31 9.81
CA ARG A 98 -16.81 4.59 9.71
C ARG A 98 -16.00 5.73 10.30
N THR A 99 -15.10 5.42 11.23
CA THR A 99 -14.21 6.40 11.87
C THR A 99 -12.77 5.94 11.81
N MET A 100 -11.86 6.89 12.04
CA MET A 100 -10.43 6.59 12.06
C MET A 100 -10.05 5.76 13.29
N GLU A 101 -10.72 5.98 14.42
CA GLU A 101 -10.57 5.19 15.64
C GLU A 101 -10.96 3.73 15.39
N GLU A 102 -12.13 3.49 14.78
CA GLU A 102 -12.58 2.15 14.39
C GLU A 102 -11.58 1.49 13.44
N LYS A 103 -11.07 2.25 12.46
CA LYS A 103 -10.03 1.77 11.56
C LYS A 103 -8.76 1.35 12.32
N CYS A 104 -8.30 2.15 13.27
CA CYS A 104 -7.13 1.85 14.10
C CYS A 104 -7.34 0.59 14.97
N GLU A 105 -8.53 0.39 15.52
CA GLU A 105 -8.88 -0.81 16.29
C GLU A 105 -8.82 -2.07 15.41
N ILE A 106 -9.42 -2.02 14.22
CA ILE A 106 -9.38 -3.15 13.28
C ILE A 106 -7.94 -3.45 12.84
N LEU A 107 -7.15 -2.42 12.52
CA LEU A 107 -5.74 -2.60 12.14
C LEU A 107 -4.92 -3.25 13.26
N GLN A 108 -5.14 -2.85 14.51
CA GLN A 108 -4.51 -3.49 15.67
C GLN A 108 -4.87 -4.97 15.79
N LEU A 109 -6.14 -5.33 15.60
CA LEU A 109 -6.60 -6.72 15.61
C LEU A 109 -5.96 -7.56 14.49
N MET A 110 -5.70 -6.94 13.34
CA MET A 110 -4.97 -7.54 12.22
C MET A 110 -3.47 -7.70 12.48
N GLY A 111 -2.94 -7.15 13.59
CA GLY A 111 -1.51 -7.17 13.89
C GLY A 111 -0.69 -6.11 13.14
N ALA A 112 -1.31 -4.97 12.84
CA ALA A 112 -0.60 -3.81 12.31
C ALA A 112 0.51 -3.32 13.27
N THR A 113 1.52 -2.68 12.70
CA THR A 113 2.62 -2.07 13.46
C THR A 113 2.33 -0.61 13.74
N PHE A 114 2.60 -0.16 14.96
CA PHE A 114 2.48 1.25 15.33
C PHE A 114 3.79 2.00 15.09
N TYR A 115 3.69 3.17 14.46
CA TYR A 115 4.79 4.09 14.22
C TYR A 115 4.47 5.44 14.85
N ARG A 116 5.46 6.03 15.53
CA ARG A 116 5.30 7.34 16.19
C ARG A 116 5.51 8.50 15.23
N SER A 117 6.49 8.37 14.33
CA SER A 117 6.75 9.31 13.24
C SER A 117 6.78 8.59 11.89
N ILE A 118 6.51 9.33 10.81
CA ILE A 118 6.67 8.85 9.43
C ILE A 118 8.13 8.57 9.09
N ASP A 119 9.05 9.17 9.85
CA ASP A 119 10.49 8.94 9.73
C ASP A 119 10.91 7.57 10.28
N ASP A 120 10.14 7.03 11.24
CA ASP A 120 10.36 5.70 11.82
C ASP A 120 9.88 4.59 10.89
N TYR A 121 9.17 4.94 9.82
CA TYR A 121 8.61 3.98 8.86
C TYR A 121 9.69 3.40 7.93
N ASP A 122 9.87 2.09 8.01
CA ASP A 122 10.84 1.29 7.26
C ASP A 122 10.22 0.18 6.39
N GLY A 123 8.90 0.17 6.24
CA GLY A 123 8.15 -0.81 5.45
C GLY A 123 8.27 -0.65 3.92
N PHE A 124 7.54 -1.49 3.19
CA PHE A 124 7.60 -1.55 1.72
C PHE A 124 6.66 -0.59 1.01
N GLY A 125 5.71 0.01 1.74
CA GLY A 125 4.73 0.93 1.20
C GLY A 125 5.31 2.30 0.86
N CYS A 126 4.53 3.10 0.14
CA CYS A 126 4.96 4.41 -0.35
C CYS A 126 4.76 5.55 0.67
N LEU A 127 4.57 5.23 1.96
CA LEU A 127 4.18 6.16 3.02
C LEU A 127 5.17 7.31 3.26
N ASN A 128 6.43 7.19 2.87
CA ASN A 128 7.42 8.27 2.97
C ASN A 128 8.22 8.48 1.68
N ALA A 129 7.65 8.07 0.54
CA ALA A 129 8.33 8.06 -0.75
C ALA A 129 8.77 9.45 -1.23
N TRP A 130 8.17 10.53 -0.72
CA TRP A 130 8.56 11.92 -1.06
C TRP A 130 9.70 12.45 -0.19
N ALA A 131 9.89 11.91 1.02
CA ALA A 131 10.87 12.42 2.00
C ALA A 131 12.28 11.91 1.73
N LYS A 132 12.41 10.78 1.03
CA LYS A 132 13.67 10.20 0.60
C LYS A 132 13.63 10.14 -0.91
N GLY A 133 14.62 10.73 -1.58
CA GLY A 133 14.88 10.49 -3.01
C GLY A 133 15.34 9.05 -3.26
N ARG A 134 14.57 8.05 -2.80
CA ARG A 134 14.75 6.66 -3.18
C ARG A 134 14.29 6.57 -4.63
N PRO A 135 15.16 6.12 -5.56
CA PRO A 135 14.70 5.80 -6.88
C PRO A 135 13.63 4.72 -6.74
N LEU A 136 12.43 4.99 -7.26
CA LEU A 136 11.31 4.04 -7.30
C LEU A 136 11.54 2.91 -8.31
N LEU A 137 12.75 2.79 -8.84
CA LEU A 137 13.17 1.82 -9.84
C LEU A 137 14.46 1.15 -9.36
N PRO A 138 14.63 -0.18 -9.59
CA PRO A 138 15.95 -0.77 -9.49
C PRO A 138 16.88 -0.07 -10.48
N ASP A 139 18.07 0.29 -10.00
CA ASP A 139 19.19 0.69 -10.83
C ASP A 139 19.42 -0.45 -11.83
N THR A 140 19.01 -0.26 -13.08
CA THR A 140 19.45 -1.12 -14.18
C THR A 140 20.92 -0.81 -14.40
N GLY A 141 21.78 -1.46 -13.62
CA GLY A 141 23.21 -1.43 -13.84
C GLY A 141 23.53 -1.93 -15.25
N ASN A 142 24.37 -1.14 -15.93
CA ASN A 142 25.04 -1.38 -17.22
C ASN A 142 25.24 -2.84 -17.63
#